data_AF-A0A2B4SWS0-F1
#
_entry.id   AF-A0A2B4SWS0-F1
#
_cell.length_a   1.000
_cell.length_b   1.000
_cell.length_c   1.000
_cell.angle_alpha   90.00
_cell.angle_beta   90.00
_cell.angle_gamma   90.00
#
_symmetry.space_group_name_H-M   'P 1'
#
loop_
_entity.id
_entity.type
_entity.pdbx_description
1 polymer ?
#
loop_
_entity_poly.entity_id
_entity_poly.type
_entity_poly.pdbx_seq_one_letter_code
_entity_poly.pdbx_strand_id
1 'polypeptide(L)'
;MTLPHVKEKFLFRAVKEEEILTELKKLKWKKATGLDNLPPGLLKDAAGVITKSLIFIINSSLATGVVPTEWKMAKVIPIFNFGSMAEIDNYRPILILPTMSRILEKTVHKQLIKYLEFNGFPHEHQFGYRRNRSPELAVTLFTDIIWKEADGGKATGAIFIDLSKVFDTISHSVLLEKLSGEEGKTESKKKEFTILFVPRKTLLCQRKLEELKVSFINIDEYPLELIPLDGDVLSLEMESSFKECYLENDFTSLFYVANSLMTLQTLYGTIPKIYAKGKMSKHVLDMMMRKKREAADTENQVSPQIDTLLLIDRNVDLLTPLFTQLTYEGLIDELYGIHHTTAKFPSERFPQTEEKGPGGLQQQQPSGPKKVVLNSSDELFYDIRDLNFSAVGIHLSRRAKQISAAFELCSGFSFSMDILLHQEHKSAKTVGEMKQYVQRIPFMQRAKASLATHTTIAEMIKEQTDPEEFRERIQVEQGQHLVFLDSFQFMFSSLDRLLSDLPDVALSTLNDEHIPDEQYEHAQKVLMANI
;
A
#
# COMPACT_ATOMS: atom_id res chain seq x y z
N MET A 1 9.38 -16.04 24.18
CA MET A 1 8.73 -15.79 25.48
C MET A 1 8.19 -17.10 26.00
N THR A 2 8.73 -17.61 27.10
CA THR A 2 8.13 -18.71 27.86
C THR A 2 6.92 -18.19 28.61
N LEU A 3 5.77 -18.87 28.50
CA LEU A 3 4.60 -18.52 29.29
C LEU A 3 4.90 -18.75 30.79
N PRO A 4 4.32 -17.95 31.69
CA PRO A 4 4.51 -18.14 33.11
C PRO A 4 3.91 -19.47 33.57
N HIS A 5 4.60 -20.18 34.47
CA HIS A 5 4.10 -21.43 35.03
C HIS A 5 2.76 -21.21 35.75
N VAL A 6 1.73 -21.93 35.29
CA VAL A 6 0.39 -21.92 35.89
C VAL A 6 0.47 -22.49 37.30
N LYS A 7 0.15 -21.67 38.31
CA LYS A 7 0.24 -22.06 39.73
C LYS A 7 -0.99 -22.83 40.19
N GLU A 8 -2.17 -22.53 39.63
CA GLU A 8 -3.45 -23.15 39.97
C GLU A 8 -4.32 -23.29 38.71
N LYS A 9 -5.19 -24.30 38.64
CA LYS A 9 -6.17 -24.43 37.55
C LYS A 9 -7.30 -23.41 37.73
N PHE A 10 -7.71 -22.74 36.65
CA PHE A 10 -8.83 -21.81 36.69
C PHE A 10 -10.17 -22.53 36.90
N LEU A 11 -10.92 -22.12 37.91
CA LEU A 11 -12.30 -22.56 38.15
C LEU A 11 -13.17 -21.34 38.47
N PHE A 12 -14.37 -21.31 37.91
CA PHE A 12 -15.32 -20.25 38.24
C PHE A 12 -15.82 -20.41 39.67
N ARG A 13 -15.78 -19.31 40.44
CA ARG A 13 -16.44 -19.24 41.74
C ARG A 13 -17.90 -18.85 41.58
N ALA A 14 -18.75 -19.38 42.46
CA ALA A 14 -20.12 -18.94 42.58
C ALA A 14 -20.18 -17.45 42.94
N VAL A 15 -21.11 -16.76 42.30
CA VAL A 15 -21.30 -15.31 42.40
C VAL A 15 -22.27 -15.01 43.52
N LYS A 16 -21.93 -14.02 44.35
CA LYS A 16 -22.76 -13.58 45.48
C LYS A 16 -23.79 -12.53 45.06
N GLU A 17 -24.85 -12.40 45.85
CA GLU A 17 -25.95 -11.46 45.61
C GLU A 17 -25.51 -10.00 45.53
N GLU A 18 -24.62 -9.60 46.43
CA GLU A 18 -24.07 -8.25 46.49
C GLU A 18 -23.34 -7.86 45.19
N GLU A 19 -22.66 -8.82 44.53
CA GLU A 19 -21.88 -8.57 43.32
C GLU A 19 -22.80 -8.23 42.14
N ILE A 20 -23.88 -8.99 41.97
CA ILE A 20 -24.87 -8.78 40.91
C ILE A 20 -25.70 -7.52 41.18
N LEU A 21 -26.14 -7.31 42.42
CA LEU A 21 -26.89 -6.12 42.80
C LEU A 21 -26.08 -4.84 42.53
N THR A 22 -24.78 -4.88 42.81
CA THR A 22 -23.85 -3.77 42.53
C THR A 22 -23.73 -3.51 41.02
N GLU A 23 -23.63 -4.55 40.19
CA GLU A 23 -23.55 -4.38 38.73
C GLU A 23 -24.84 -3.83 38.13
N LEU A 24 -26.01 -4.28 38.63
CA LEU A 24 -27.31 -3.75 38.23
C LEU A 24 -27.45 -2.27 38.59
N LYS A 25 -27.05 -1.87 39.80
CA LYS A 25 -27.09 -0.45 40.22
C LYS A 25 -26.12 0.44 39.43
N LYS A 26 -25.04 -0.12 38.87
CA LYS A 26 -24.08 0.59 38.01
C LYS A 26 -24.53 0.75 36.56
N LEU A 27 -25.66 0.17 36.16
CA LEU A 27 -26.17 0.35 34.81
C LEU A 27 -26.44 1.84 34.50
N LYS A 28 -26.07 2.24 33.28
CA LYS A 28 -26.37 3.58 32.74
C LYS A 28 -27.78 3.56 32.16
N TRP A 29 -28.59 4.57 32.51
CA TRP A 29 -30.02 4.62 32.19
C TRP A 29 -30.32 4.61 30.69
N LYS A 30 -29.64 5.48 29.93
CA LYS A 30 -29.94 5.76 28.50
C LYS A 30 -29.06 4.95 27.53
N LYS A 31 -28.85 3.65 27.79
CA LYS A 31 -28.11 2.78 26.85
C LYS A 31 -29.05 2.00 25.95
N ALA A 32 -28.55 1.62 24.77
CA ALA A 32 -29.31 0.84 23.79
C ALA A 32 -29.77 -0.51 24.35
N THR A 33 -30.97 -0.90 23.91
CA THR A 33 -31.68 -2.12 24.31
C THR A 33 -31.41 -3.24 23.32
N GLY A 34 -31.26 -4.48 23.83
CA GLY A 34 -31.08 -5.67 23.00
C GLY A 34 -32.39 -6.15 22.38
N LEU A 35 -32.37 -7.36 21.82
CA LEU A 35 -33.56 -8.01 21.24
C LEU A 35 -34.62 -8.38 22.31
N ASP A 36 -34.22 -8.39 23.58
CA ASP A 36 -35.09 -8.60 24.74
C ASP A 36 -36.05 -7.44 25.02
N ASN A 37 -35.84 -6.27 24.37
CA ASN A 37 -36.60 -5.05 24.63
C ASN A 37 -36.60 -4.61 26.10
N LEU A 38 -35.60 -5.03 26.90
CA LEU A 38 -35.45 -4.67 28.30
C LEU A 38 -34.41 -3.54 28.48
N PRO A 39 -34.84 -2.28 28.66
CA PRO A 39 -33.92 -1.17 28.80
C PRO A 39 -33.10 -1.30 30.10
N PRO A 40 -31.81 -0.92 30.11
CA PRO A 40 -30.97 -1.00 31.30
C PRO A 40 -31.50 -0.24 32.52
N GLY A 41 -32.24 0.86 32.31
CA GLY A 41 -32.90 1.62 33.38
C GLY A 41 -33.95 0.79 34.12
N LEU A 42 -34.78 0.03 33.40
CA LEU A 42 -35.80 -0.84 34.02
C LEU A 42 -35.15 -1.94 34.87
N LEU A 43 -34.07 -2.55 34.38
CA LEU A 43 -33.34 -3.57 35.13
C LEU A 43 -32.66 -3.00 36.38
N LYS A 44 -32.25 -1.73 36.33
CA LYS A 44 -31.69 -1.01 37.48
C LYS A 44 -32.75 -0.75 38.55
N ASP A 45 -33.95 -0.36 38.17
CA ASP A 45 -35.06 -0.14 39.11
C ASP A 45 -35.55 -1.46 39.71
N ALA A 46 -35.67 -2.50 38.88
CA ALA A 46 -36.10 -3.82 39.30
C ALA A 46 -35.01 -4.63 40.03
N ALA A 47 -33.81 -4.06 40.24
CA ALA A 47 -32.64 -4.78 40.72
C ALA A 47 -32.90 -5.57 42.01
N GLY A 48 -33.63 -5.01 42.97
CA GLY A 48 -33.93 -5.68 44.24
C GLY A 48 -34.75 -6.96 44.11
N VAL A 49 -35.51 -7.12 43.01
CA VAL A 49 -36.37 -8.29 42.76
C VAL A 49 -35.66 -9.29 41.84
N ILE A 50 -35.08 -8.82 40.73
CA ILE A 50 -34.54 -9.70 39.69
C ILE A 50 -33.18 -10.33 40.06
N THR A 51 -32.48 -9.76 41.04
CA THR A 51 -31.13 -10.19 41.41
C THR A 51 -31.06 -11.68 41.73
N LYS A 52 -32.01 -12.22 42.51
CA LYS A 52 -32.03 -13.64 42.90
C LYS A 52 -32.15 -14.58 41.71
N SER A 53 -33.08 -14.30 40.80
CA SER A 53 -33.26 -15.07 39.57
C SER A 53 -32.04 -14.99 38.65
N LEU A 54 -31.45 -13.80 38.55
CA LEU A 54 -30.27 -13.57 37.71
C LEU A 54 -29.03 -14.33 38.24
N ILE A 55 -28.84 -14.36 39.56
CA ILE A 55 -27.76 -15.15 40.20
C ILE A 55 -27.91 -16.64 39.89
N PHE A 56 -29.13 -17.17 39.98
CA PHE A 56 -29.38 -18.57 39.67
C PHE A 56 -28.96 -18.91 38.24
N ILE A 57 -29.36 -18.08 37.27
CA ILE A 57 -28.99 -18.28 35.86
C ILE A 57 -27.48 -18.14 35.66
N ILE A 58 -26.85 -17.12 36.23
CA ILE A 58 -25.40 -16.87 36.11
C ILE A 58 -24.62 -18.04 36.71
N ASN A 59 -24.92 -18.46 37.94
CA ASN A 59 -24.21 -19.56 38.60
C ASN A 59 -24.44 -20.89 37.88
N SER A 60 -25.64 -21.14 37.37
CA SER A 60 -25.92 -22.30 36.53
C SER A 60 -25.10 -22.27 35.24
N SER A 61 -24.98 -21.11 34.61
CA SER A 61 -24.18 -20.93 33.40
C SER A 61 -22.68 -21.14 33.66
N LEU A 62 -22.17 -20.64 34.78
CA LEU A 62 -20.77 -20.82 35.19
C LEU A 62 -20.45 -22.28 35.55
N ALA A 63 -21.39 -22.99 36.18
CA ALA A 63 -21.20 -24.39 36.58
C ALA A 63 -21.30 -25.36 35.39
N THR A 64 -22.21 -25.11 34.46
CA THR A 64 -22.47 -26.00 33.31
C THR A 64 -21.66 -25.63 32.07
N GLY A 65 -21.13 -24.40 31.99
CA GLY A 65 -20.54 -23.87 30.76
C GLY A 65 -21.57 -23.52 29.68
N VAL A 66 -22.88 -23.58 29.99
CA VAL A 66 -23.97 -23.34 29.04
C VAL A 66 -24.60 -21.98 29.30
N VAL A 67 -24.49 -21.06 28.33
CA VAL A 67 -25.19 -19.77 28.35
C VAL A 67 -26.56 -19.90 27.69
N PRO A 68 -27.63 -19.28 28.23
CA PRO A 68 -28.95 -19.24 27.59
C PRO A 68 -28.88 -18.77 26.14
N THR A 69 -29.63 -19.42 25.24
CA THR A 69 -29.59 -19.11 23.81
C THR A 69 -30.03 -17.67 23.54
N GLU A 70 -31.02 -17.18 24.28
CA GLU A 70 -31.53 -15.81 24.21
C GLU A 70 -30.45 -14.78 24.54
N TRP A 71 -29.49 -15.13 25.41
CA TRP A 71 -28.38 -14.25 25.78
C TRP A 71 -27.25 -14.23 24.74
N LYS A 72 -27.20 -15.24 23.86
CA LYS A 72 -26.27 -15.29 22.73
C LYS A 72 -26.74 -14.47 21.52
N MET A 73 -28.04 -14.15 21.45
CA MET A 73 -28.62 -13.38 20.36
C MET A 73 -28.31 -11.89 20.52
N ALA A 74 -27.74 -11.27 19.48
CA ALA A 74 -27.41 -9.84 19.48
C ALA A 74 -28.11 -9.12 18.32
N LYS A 75 -28.50 -7.87 18.54
CA LYS A 75 -28.90 -6.98 17.46
C LYS A 75 -27.63 -6.45 16.79
N VAL A 76 -27.41 -6.83 15.53
CA VAL A 76 -26.28 -6.35 14.72
C VAL A 76 -26.67 -5.01 14.09
N ILE A 77 -25.90 -3.96 14.39
CA ILE A 77 -26.00 -2.67 13.71
C ILE A 77 -24.71 -2.47 12.93
N PRO A 78 -24.71 -2.62 11.59
CA PRO A 78 -23.54 -2.32 10.79
C PRO A 78 -23.27 -0.82 10.85
N ILE A 79 -22.05 -0.46 11.22
CA ILE A 79 -21.55 0.92 11.15
C ILE A 79 -20.48 0.94 10.09
N PHE A 80 -20.69 1.76 9.07
CA PHE A 80 -19.71 1.95 8.01
C PHE A 80 -18.42 2.55 8.59
N ASN A 81 -17.28 1.96 8.25
CA ASN A 81 -15.96 2.46 8.63
C ASN A 81 -15.38 3.33 7.49
N PHE A 82 -14.90 2.72 6.40
CA PHE A 82 -14.21 3.36 5.27
C PHE A 82 -14.29 2.46 4.02
N GLY A 83 -14.11 3.01 2.79
CA GLY A 83 -14.04 2.21 1.54
C GLY A 83 -15.33 2.24 0.70
N SER A 84 -15.62 1.15 -0.01
CA SER A 84 -16.86 1.00 -0.80
C SER A 84 -18.01 0.51 0.09
N MET A 85 -19.18 1.14 0.00
CA MET A 85 -20.40 0.69 0.69
C MET A 85 -21.00 -0.60 0.10
N ALA A 86 -20.58 -1.01 -1.10
CA ALA A 86 -21.00 -2.28 -1.69
C ALA A 86 -20.27 -3.49 -1.08
N GLU A 87 -19.15 -3.25 -0.39
CA GLU A 87 -18.35 -4.29 0.24
C GLU A 87 -18.70 -4.42 1.72
N ILE A 88 -19.16 -5.62 2.11
CA ILE A 88 -19.58 -5.89 3.49
C ILE A 88 -18.43 -5.74 4.51
N ASP A 89 -17.19 -5.96 4.07
CA ASP A 89 -15.98 -5.84 4.89
C ASP A 89 -15.72 -4.39 5.38
N ASN A 90 -16.32 -3.40 4.73
CA ASN A 90 -16.16 -1.98 5.05
C ASN A 90 -17.11 -1.51 6.16
N TYR A 91 -17.93 -2.40 6.70
CA TYR A 91 -18.79 -2.15 7.86
C TYR A 91 -18.25 -2.88 9.09
N ARG A 92 -18.05 -2.14 10.20
CA ARG A 92 -17.91 -2.81 11.51
C ARG A 92 -19.28 -3.18 12.05
N PRO A 93 -19.50 -4.43 12.47
CA PRO A 93 -20.72 -4.78 13.18
C PRO A 93 -20.64 -4.24 14.62
N ILE A 94 -21.62 -3.44 15.04
CA ILE A 94 -21.89 -3.19 16.46
C ILE A 94 -22.91 -4.20 16.94
N LEU A 95 -22.49 -5.07 17.87
CA LEU A 95 -23.36 -6.06 18.51
C LEU A 95 -23.98 -5.46 19.78
N ILE A 96 -25.29 -5.31 19.78
CA ILE A 96 -26.06 -4.93 20.98
C ILE A 96 -26.61 -6.22 21.61
N LEU A 97 -25.90 -6.70 22.61
CA LEU A 97 -26.28 -7.86 23.43
C LEU A 97 -27.31 -7.49 24.52
N PRO A 98 -28.17 -8.44 24.93
CA PRO A 98 -29.02 -8.32 26.11
C PRO A 98 -28.25 -7.83 27.32
N THR A 99 -28.87 -6.94 28.10
CA THR A 99 -28.18 -6.32 29.24
C THR A 99 -27.81 -7.35 30.31
N MET A 100 -28.62 -8.39 30.47
CA MET A 100 -28.34 -9.50 31.37
C MET A 100 -27.14 -10.35 30.91
N SER A 101 -26.97 -10.59 29.61
CA SER A 101 -25.77 -11.26 29.06
C SER A 101 -24.49 -10.50 29.42
N ARG A 102 -24.51 -9.17 29.26
CA ARG A 102 -23.35 -8.32 29.62
C ARG A 102 -22.97 -8.41 31.10
N ILE A 103 -23.91 -8.69 31.99
CA ILE A 103 -23.62 -8.89 33.42
C ILE A 103 -22.89 -10.21 33.64
N LEU A 104 -23.31 -11.28 32.96
CA LEU A 104 -22.60 -12.57 32.96
C LEU A 104 -21.19 -12.40 32.38
N GLU A 105 -21.04 -11.79 31.20
CA GLU A 105 -19.75 -11.54 30.55
C GLU A 105 -18.81 -10.74 31.44
N LYS A 106 -19.30 -9.67 32.08
CA LYS A 106 -18.51 -8.91 33.07
C LYS A 106 -18.07 -9.76 34.25
N THR A 107 -18.92 -10.67 34.69
CA THR A 107 -18.61 -11.54 35.83
C THR A 107 -17.52 -12.53 35.47
N VAL A 108 -17.64 -13.16 34.30
CA VAL A 108 -16.61 -14.02 33.71
C VAL A 108 -15.30 -13.23 33.55
N HIS A 109 -15.36 -12.05 32.94
CA HIS A 109 -14.20 -11.19 32.71
C HIS A 109 -13.46 -10.83 34.00
N LYS A 110 -14.18 -10.44 35.06
CA LYS A 110 -13.56 -10.12 36.36
C LYS A 110 -12.84 -11.32 36.97
N GLN A 111 -13.45 -12.50 36.95
CA GLN A 111 -12.83 -13.70 37.49
C GLN A 111 -11.61 -14.12 36.66
N LEU A 112 -11.74 -14.08 35.33
CA LEU A 112 -10.67 -14.45 34.40
C LEU A 112 -9.46 -13.50 34.49
N ILE A 113 -9.68 -12.17 34.45
CA ILE A 113 -8.58 -11.21 34.56
C ILE A 113 -7.82 -11.39 35.88
N LYS A 114 -8.53 -11.59 36.99
CA LYS A 114 -7.90 -11.84 38.29
C LYS A 114 -6.99 -13.08 38.27
N TYR A 115 -7.45 -14.15 37.61
CA TYR A 115 -6.65 -15.36 37.42
C TYR A 115 -5.43 -15.13 36.53
N LEU A 116 -5.60 -14.42 35.41
CA LEU A 116 -4.53 -14.12 34.47
C LEU A 116 -3.43 -13.26 35.12
N GLU A 117 -3.83 -12.23 35.88
CA GLU A 117 -2.91 -11.36 36.63
C GLU A 117 -2.18 -12.12 37.73
N PHE A 118 -2.87 -12.98 38.48
CA PHE A 118 -2.25 -13.79 39.53
C PHE A 118 -1.17 -14.75 38.99
N ASN A 119 -1.39 -15.30 37.80
CA ASN A 119 -0.43 -16.17 37.12
C ASN A 119 0.55 -15.40 36.22
N GLY A 120 0.50 -14.07 36.16
CA GLY A 120 1.46 -13.25 35.41
C GLY A 120 1.35 -13.35 33.88
N PHE A 121 0.20 -13.78 33.34
CA PHE A 121 0.01 -13.93 31.88
C PHE A 121 0.20 -12.62 31.09
N PRO A 122 -0.36 -11.47 31.52
CA PRO A 122 -0.12 -10.21 30.82
C PRO A 122 1.31 -9.73 31.02
N HIS A 123 2.04 -9.54 29.92
CA HIS A 123 3.41 -9.03 29.97
C HIS A 123 3.46 -7.63 30.62
N GLU A 124 4.57 -7.30 31.28
CA GLU A 124 4.74 -6.02 31.97
C GLU A 124 4.53 -4.81 31.05
N HIS A 125 5.04 -4.90 29.82
CA HIS A 125 4.90 -3.89 28.76
C HIS A 125 3.64 -4.05 27.89
N GLN A 126 2.65 -4.85 28.30
CA GLN A 126 1.34 -4.84 27.64
C GLN A 126 0.50 -3.67 28.18
N PHE A 127 0.21 -2.68 27.34
CA PHE A 127 -0.57 -1.51 27.76
C PHE A 127 -2.06 -1.59 27.41
N GLY A 128 -2.38 -2.26 26.30
CA GLY A 128 -3.76 -2.46 25.85
C GLY A 128 -4.57 -3.37 26.80
N TYR A 129 -5.83 -3.00 27.02
CA TYR A 129 -6.81 -3.77 27.81
C TYR A 129 -6.39 -4.08 29.25
N ARG A 130 -5.46 -3.31 29.83
CA ARG A 130 -5.04 -3.43 31.23
C ARG A 130 -5.53 -2.23 32.05
N ARG A 131 -5.93 -2.50 33.29
CA ARG A 131 -6.30 -1.45 34.23
C ARG A 131 -5.07 -0.62 34.58
N ASN A 132 -5.23 0.71 34.67
CA ASN A 132 -4.17 1.67 35.00
C ASN A 132 -2.98 1.67 34.01
N ARG A 133 -3.19 1.18 32.78
CA ARG A 133 -2.26 1.33 31.66
C ARG A 133 -3.01 2.03 30.53
N SER A 134 -2.34 2.92 29.83
CA SER A 134 -2.94 3.69 28.73
C SER A 134 -2.01 3.70 27.51
N PRO A 135 -2.53 3.95 26.30
CA PRO A 135 -1.70 4.11 25.11
C PRO A 135 -0.66 5.22 25.28
N GLU A 136 -1.00 6.30 25.98
CA GLU A 136 -0.10 7.42 26.25
C GLU A 136 1.10 6.97 27.07
N LEU A 137 0.89 6.16 28.13
CA LEU A 137 1.99 5.59 28.92
C LEU A 137 2.90 4.66 28.08
N ALA A 138 2.34 3.97 27.09
CA ALA A 138 3.11 3.12 26.18
C ALA A 138 4.03 3.97 25.29
N VAL A 139 3.48 5.06 24.73
CA VAL A 139 4.23 6.00 23.91
C VAL A 139 5.32 6.69 24.74
N THR A 140 5.00 7.17 25.94
CA THR A 140 5.99 7.79 26.84
C THR A 140 7.14 6.84 27.16
N LEU A 141 6.83 5.60 27.57
CA LEU A 141 7.88 4.61 27.85
C LEU A 141 8.74 4.35 26.60
N PHE A 142 8.10 4.21 25.45
CA PHE A 142 8.79 3.97 24.18
C PHE A 142 9.70 5.15 23.79
N THR A 143 9.22 6.39 23.90
CA THR A 143 10.02 7.58 23.62
C THR A 143 11.16 7.73 24.61
N ASP A 144 10.95 7.45 25.90
CA ASP A 144 12.00 7.51 26.92
C ASP A 144 13.13 6.52 26.62
N ILE A 145 12.80 5.32 26.14
CA ILE A 145 13.79 4.33 25.69
C ILE A 145 14.61 4.88 24.52
N ILE A 146 13.95 5.48 23.52
CA ILE A 146 14.63 6.05 22.35
C ILE A 146 15.57 7.17 22.78
N TRP A 147 15.09 8.12 23.57
CA TRP A 147 15.89 9.27 24.04
C TRP A 147 17.10 8.80 24.84
N LYS A 148 16.91 7.86 25.76
CA LYS A 148 18.01 7.32 26.58
C LYS A 148 19.11 6.66 25.75
N GLU A 149 18.75 5.90 24.73
CA GLU A 149 19.75 5.24 23.87
C GLU A 149 20.40 6.22 22.88
N ALA A 150 19.64 7.22 22.42
CA ALA A 150 20.14 8.32 21.58
C ALA A 150 21.16 9.21 22.32
N ASP A 151 20.88 9.59 23.58
CA ASP A 151 21.82 10.31 24.45
C ASP A 151 23.11 9.49 24.70
N GLY A 152 23.00 8.17 24.65
CA GLY A 152 24.13 7.24 24.70
C GLY A 152 24.95 7.13 23.40
N GLY A 153 24.62 7.92 22.37
CA GLY A 153 25.30 7.91 21.07
C GLY A 153 25.02 6.68 20.22
N LYS A 154 23.96 5.91 20.52
CA LYS A 154 23.59 4.70 19.76
C LYS A 154 22.54 4.99 18.71
N ALA A 155 22.66 4.34 17.56
CA ALA A 155 21.60 4.31 16.55
C ALA A 155 20.44 3.44 17.06
N THR A 156 19.25 4.03 17.22
CA THR A 156 18.05 3.35 17.71
C THR A 156 17.02 3.23 16.60
N GLY A 157 16.59 2.00 16.30
CA GLY A 157 15.52 1.69 15.35
C GLY A 157 14.32 1.04 16.04
N ALA A 158 13.13 1.22 15.49
CA ALA A 158 11.91 0.59 15.97
C ALA A 158 11.18 -0.14 14.84
N ILE A 159 10.67 -1.33 15.13
CA ILE A 159 9.89 -2.15 14.20
C ILE A 159 8.49 -2.33 14.79
N PHE A 160 7.48 -1.93 14.03
CA PHE A 160 6.08 -2.11 14.40
C PHE A 160 5.47 -3.25 13.60
N ILE A 161 4.79 -4.16 14.27
CA ILE A 161 4.07 -5.27 13.63
C ILE A 161 2.58 -5.01 13.85
N ASP A 162 1.87 -4.71 12.76
CA ASP A 162 0.41 -4.60 12.77
C ASP A 162 -0.21 -5.92 12.29
N LEU A 163 -1.07 -6.50 13.12
CA LEU A 163 -1.74 -7.77 12.83
C LEU A 163 -3.20 -7.50 12.48
N SER A 164 -3.60 -7.83 11.26
CA SER A 164 -4.99 -7.69 10.81
C SER A 164 -5.90 -8.74 11.44
N LYS A 165 -7.11 -8.32 11.86
CA LYS A 165 -8.19 -9.21 12.35
C LYS A 165 -7.73 -10.19 13.45
N VAL A 166 -6.93 -9.71 14.41
CA VAL A 166 -6.32 -10.56 15.46
C VAL A 166 -7.34 -11.38 16.24
N PHE A 167 -8.48 -10.79 16.61
CA PHE A 167 -9.50 -11.50 17.38
C PHE A 167 -10.19 -12.61 16.57
N ASP A 168 -10.39 -12.40 15.27
CA ASP A 168 -11.05 -13.37 14.39
C ASP A 168 -10.12 -14.52 13.99
N THR A 169 -8.81 -14.31 14.04
CA THR A 169 -7.79 -15.25 13.58
C THR A 169 -7.18 -16.11 14.69
N ILE A 170 -7.48 -15.83 15.96
CA ILE A 170 -6.96 -16.61 17.09
C ILE A 170 -7.68 -17.96 17.21
N SER A 171 -6.90 -19.04 17.20
CA SER A 171 -7.40 -20.37 17.52
C SER A 171 -7.76 -20.49 19.01
N HIS A 172 -9.05 -20.64 19.30
CA HIS A 172 -9.54 -20.82 20.67
C HIS A 172 -8.98 -22.08 21.35
N SER A 173 -8.77 -23.17 20.62
CA SER A 173 -8.21 -24.40 21.18
C SER A 173 -6.78 -24.20 21.68
N VAL A 174 -5.93 -23.54 20.89
CA VAL A 174 -4.55 -23.22 21.26
C VAL A 174 -4.51 -22.23 22.43
N LEU A 175 -5.43 -21.25 22.45
CA LEU A 175 -5.52 -20.31 23.57
C LEU A 175 -5.89 -21.03 24.87
N LEU A 176 -6.85 -21.95 24.84
CA LEU A 176 -7.28 -22.71 26.01
C LEU A 176 -6.17 -23.65 26.52
N GLU A 177 -5.42 -24.30 25.62
CA GLU A 177 -4.25 -25.12 25.98
C GLU A 177 -3.16 -24.29 26.68
N LYS A 178 -2.90 -23.08 26.17
CA LYS A 178 -1.96 -22.13 26.81
C LYS A 178 -2.44 -21.69 28.20
N LEU A 179 -3.75 -21.50 28.37
CA LEU A 179 -4.33 -21.07 29.64
C LEU A 179 -4.44 -22.20 30.68
N SER A 180 -4.53 -23.46 30.24
CA SER A 180 -4.61 -24.63 31.12
C SER A 180 -3.26 -25.06 31.70
N GLY A 181 -2.15 -24.53 31.16
CA GLY A 181 -0.81 -24.92 31.56
C GLY A 181 -0.45 -26.34 31.13
N GLU A 182 -1.24 -26.95 30.24
CA GLU A 182 -1.01 -28.28 29.67
C GLU A 182 -0.09 -28.21 28.44
N GLU A 183 0.89 -27.30 28.45
CA GLU A 183 1.96 -27.28 27.46
C GLU A 183 2.72 -28.62 27.53
N GLY A 184 2.52 -29.46 26.52
CA GLY A 184 3.29 -30.69 26.31
C GLY A 184 2.52 -32.01 26.19
N LYS A 185 1.17 -32.03 26.18
CA LYS A 185 0.41 -33.30 26.00
C LYS A 185 -0.29 -33.48 24.66
N THR A 186 -0.44 -32.43 23.88
CA THR A 186 -0.71 -32.54 22.44
C THR A 186 0.58 -32.16 21.76
N GLU A 187 1.05 -32.98 20.80
CA GLU A 187 2.07 -32.52 19.86
C GLU A 187 1.59 -31.16 19.33
N SER A 188 2.23 -30.08 19.80
CA SER A 188 2.21 -28.80 19.12
C SER A 188 2.42 -29.17 17.67
N LYS A 189 1.40 -28.99 16.80
CA LYS A 189 1.63 -29.07 15.36
C LYS A 189 2.76 -28.09 15.11
N LYS A 190 3.96 -28.64 14.93
CA LYS A 190 5.20 -27.89 14.83
C LYS A 190 4.93 -26.93 13.69
N LYS A 191 4.82 -25.63 13.98
CA LYS A 191 4.49 -24.68 12.92
C LYS A 191 5.64 -24.74 11.93
N GLU A 192 5.26 -25.11 10.73
CA GLU A 192 6.18 -25.35 9.64
C GLU A 192 6.48 -24.00 9.00
N PHE A 193 7.71 -23.51 9.17
CA PHE A 193 8.13 -22.24 8.59
C PHE A 193 8.92 -22.50 7.31
N THR A 194 8.59 -21.76 6.26
CA THR A 194 9.32 -21.74 4.99
C THR A 194 9.79 -20.31 4.74
N ILE A 195 11.04 -20.15 4.29
CA ILE A 195 11.56 -18.88 3.81
C ILE A 195 11.60 -18.92 2.29
N LEU A 196 11.10 -17.85 1.66
CA LEU A 196 11.29 -17.59 0.23
C LEU A 196 12.10 -16.32 0.08
N PHE A 197 13.35 -16.44 -0.32
CA PHE A 197 14.22 -15.29 -0.59
C PHE A 197 13.91 -14.67 -1.95
N VAL A 198 13.81 -13.35 -2.01
CA VAL A 198 13.61 -12.60 -3.25
C VAL A 198 14.73 -11.57 -3.41
N PRO A 199 15.43 -11.51 -4.55
CA PRO A 199 15.38 -12.48 -5.66
C PRO A 199 16.15 -13.77 -5.35
N ARG A 200 17.09 -13.75 -4.40
CA ARG A 200 17.97 -14.88 -4.08
C ARG A 200 18.37 -14.91 -2.61
N LYS A 201 18.78 -16.07 -2.14
CA LYS A 201 19.44 -16.21 -0.83
C LYS A 201 20.89 -15.78 -0.92
N THR A 202 21.36 -15.16 0.14
CA THR A 202 22.75 -14.74 0.28
C THR A 202 23.44 -15.58 1.35
N LEU A 203 24.74 -15.79 1.19
CA LEU A 203 25.54 -16.50 2.19
C LEU A 203 25.53 -15.79 3.55
N LEU A 204 25.43 -14.45 3.53
CA LEU A 204 25.34 -13.63 4.75
C LEU A 204 24.05 -13.94 5.52
N CYS A 205 22.90 -13.98 4.84
CA CYS A 205 21.64 -14.35 5.47
C CYS A 205 21.69 -15.79 5.98
N GLN A 206 22.23 -16.73 5.21
CA GLN A 206 22.35 -18.14 5.64
C GLN A 206 23.19 -18.27 6.91
N ARG A 207 24.38 -17.66 6.95
CA ARG A 207 25.23 -17.65 8.15
C ARG A 207 24.51 -17.03 9.34
N LYS A 208 23.70 -15.97 9.12
CA LYS A 208 22.94 -15.36 10.21
C LYS A 208 21.85 -16.28 10.75
N LEU A 209 21.17 -17.03 9.87
CA LEU A 209 20.20 -18.05 10.29
C LEU A 209 20.87 -19.18 11.09
N GLU A 210 22.06 -19.61 10.66
CA GLU A 210 22.89 -20.60 11.37
C GLU A 210 23.33 -20.10 12.76
N GLU A 211 23.82 -18.86 12.84
CA GLU A 211 24.23 -18.20 14.10
C GLU A 211 23.08 -18.12 15.10
N LEU A 212 21.89 -17.76 14.61
CA LEU A 212 20.66 -17.68 15.39
C LEU A 212 20.04 -19.04 15.71
N LYS A 213 20.58 -20.13 15.13
CA LYS A 213 20.14 -21.53 15.32
C LYS A 213 18.64 -21.72 15.04
N VAL A 214 18.12 -20.99 14.05
CA VAL A 214 16.73 -21.11 13.60
C VAL A 214 16.63 -22.14 12.47
N SER A 215 15.61 -23.00 12.51
CA SER A 215 15.38 -24.04 11.50
C SER A 215 14.06 -23.83 10.77
N PHE A 216 14.10 -24.03 9.46
CA PHE A 216 12.98 -23.91 8.54
C PHE A 216 12.85 -25.22 7.77
N ILE A 217 11.66 -25.52 7.28
CA ILE A 217 11.42 -26.74 6.50
C ILE A 217 11.95 -26.58 5.10
N ASN A 218 11.58 -25.47 4.46
CA ASN A 218 12.10 -25.10 3.16
C ASN A 218 12.75 -23.71 3.24
N ILE A 219 13.87 -23.57 2.55
CA ILE A 219 14.53 -22.29 2.31
C ILE A 219 14.76 -22.21 0.81
N ASP A 220 13.82 -21.57 0.14
CA ASP A 220 13.75 -21.47 -1.31
C ASP A 220 14.07 -20.04 -1.79
N GLU A 221 14.28 -19.90 -3.08
CA GLU A 221 14.54 -18.64 -3.76
C GLU A 221 13.44 -18.43 -4.80
N TYR A 222 12.99 -17.18 -4.94
CA TYR A 222 12.11 -16.76 -6.02
C TYR A 222 12.84 -15.68 -6.82
N PRO A 223 13.40 -16.03 -7.99
CA PRO A 223 14.19 -15.13 -8.83
C PRO A 223 13.27 -14.13 -9.53
N LEU A 224 12.72 -13.19 -8.76
CA LEU A 224 11.98 -12.05 -9.31
C LEU A 224 12.98 -11.08 -9.92
N GLU A 225 13.06 -11.12 -11.25
CA GLU A 225 13.94 -10.27 -12.04
C GLU A 225 13.15 -9.07 -12.57
N LEU A 226 13.33 -8.70 -13.84
CA LEU A 226 12.65 -7.57 -14.47
C LEU A 226 11.12 -7.75 -14.42
N ILE A 227 10.45 -6.80 -13.76
CA ILE A 227 9.00 -6.70 -13.62
C ILE A 227 8.47 -5.85 -14.80
N PRO A 228 7.51 -6.36 -15.59
CA PRO A 228 6.84 -5.58 -16.62
C PRO A 228 5.88 -4.59 -15.99
N LEU A 229 6.27 -3.31 -15.99
CA LEU A 229 5.41 -2.21 -15.54
C LEU A 229 4.45 -1.78 -16.64
N ASP A 230 4.91 -1.83 -17.89
CA ASP A 230 4.12 -1.57 -19.09
C ASP A 230 4.64 -2.43 -20.27
N GLY A 231 4.03 -2.33 -21.45
CA GLY A 231 4.40 -3.10 -22.64
C GLY A 231 5.82 -2.84 -23.16
N ASP A 232 6.38 -1.68 -22.80
CA ASP A 232 7.70 -1.19 -23.21
C ASP A 232 8.62 -0.82 -22.02
N VAL A 233 8.18 -1.07 -20.79
CA VAL A 233 8.92 -0.71 -19.57
C VAL A 233 9.09 -1.91 -18.65
N LEU A 234 10.35 -2.22 -18.35
CA LEU A 234 10.76 -3.26 -17.41
C LEU A 234 11.59 -2.63 -16.29
N SER A 235 11.29 -2.96 -15.03
CA SER A 235 12.00 -2.42 -13.86
C SER A 235 12.38 -3.51 -12.87
N LEU A 236 13.46 -3.30 -12.12
CA LEU A 236 13.81 -4.13 -10.96
C LEU A 236 13.26 -3.56 -9.64
N GLU A 237 12.70 -2.34 -9.66
CA GLU A 237 12.14 -1.65 -8.48
C GLU A 237 13.10 -1.63 -7.27
N MET A 238 14.38 -1.32 -7.51
CA MET A 238 15.43 -1.21 -6.48
C MET A 238 15.77 0.25 -6.17
N GLU A 239 14.95 0.91 -5.34
CA GLU A 239 15.07 2.36 -5.03
C GLU A 239 16.46 2.77 -4.49
N SER A 240 17.14 1.89 -3.75
CA SER A 240 18.44 2.16 -3.14
C SER A 240 19.63 1.98 -4.08
N SER A 241 19.43 1.49 -5.31
CA SER A 241 20.53 1.06 -6.18
C SER A 241 21.53 2.17 -6.51
N PHE A 242 21.06 3.41 -6.66
CA PHE A 242 21.94 4.55 -6.91
C PHE A 242 22.84 4.82 -5.69
N LYS A 243 22.26 4.90 -4.49
CA LYS A 243 23.01 5.10 -3.25
C LYS A 243 24.04 3.99 -3.03
N GLU A 244 23.60 2.74 -3.16
CA GLU A 244 24.45 1.56 -3.00
C GLU A 244 25.67 1.62 -3.93
N CYS A 245 25.45 1.87 -5.22
CA CYS A 245 26.52 1.87 -6.23
C CYS A 245 27.50 3.05 -6.10
N TYR A 246 27.02 4.27 -5.84
CA TYR A 246 27.87 5.46 -5.90
C TYR A 246 28.34 5.97 -4.54
N LEU A 247 27.61 5.69 -3.45
CA LEU A 247 27.97 6.17 -2.11
C LEU A 247 28.55 5.05 -1.23
N GLU A 248 28.06 3.82 -1.38
CA GLU A 248 28.40 2.71 -0.47
C GLU A 248 29.37 1.68 -1.10
N ASN A 249 29.64 1.80 -2.41
CA ASN A 249 30.40 0.82 -3.20
C ASN A 249 29.82 -0.60 -3.13
N ASP A 250 28.50 -0.72 -3.00
CA ASP A 250 27.78 -1.97 -3.11
C ASP A 250 27.23 -2.13 -4.53
N PHE A 251 27.71 -3.17 -5.23
CA PHE A 251 27.36 -3.48 -6.62
C PHE A 251 26.36 -4.64 -6.74
N THR A 252 25.69 -5.00 -5.65
CA THR A 252 24.72 -6.11 -5.60
C THR A 252 23.59 -5.90 -6.62
N SER A 253 23.08 -4.68 -6.76
CA SER A 253 22.05 -4.32 -7.73
C SER A 253 22.50 -4.59 -9.19
N LEU A 254 23.74 -4.27 -9.53
CA LEU A 254 24.29 -4.51 -10.87
C LEU A 254 24.37 -6.00 -11.22
N PHE A 255 24.60 -6.86 -10.21
CA PHE A 255 24.56 -8.31 -10.40
C PHE A 255 23.15 -8.80 -10.76
N TYR A 256 22.10 -8.21 -10.17
CA TYR A 256 20.72 -8.51 -10.53
C TYR A 256 20.34 -8.01 -11.91
N VAL A 257 20.83 -6.82 -12.31
CA VAL A 257 20.71 -6.34 -13.70
C VAL A 257 21.34 -7.33 -14.67
N ALA A 258 22.57 -7.76 -14.42
CA ALA A 258 23.26 -8.72 -15.28
C ALA A 258 22.51 -10.07 -15.38
N ASN A 259 21.97 -10.61 -14.28
CA ASN A 259 21.17 -11.84 -14.32
C ASN A 259 19.91 -11.67 -15.16
N SER A 260 19.17 -10.58 -14.95
CA SER A 260 17.94 -10.31 -15.66
C SER A 260 18.16 -10.19 -17.18
N LEU A 261 19.28 -9.57 -17.58
CA LEU A 261 19.69 -9.50 -18.98
C LEU A 261 20.11 -10.87 -19.54
N MET A 262 20.72 -11.73 -18.74
CA MET A 262 21.00 -13.12 -19.14
C MET A 262 19.70 -13.94 -19.30
N THR A 263 18.71 -13.73 -18.45
CA THR A 263 17.38 -14.34 -18.59
C THR A 263 16.66 -13.85 -19.84
N LEU A 264 16.70 -12.55 -20.13
CA LEU A 264 16.20 -12.02 -21.41
C LEU A 264 16.88 -12.68 -22.60
N GLN A 265 18.21 -12.82 -22.57
CA GLN A 265 18.92 -13.53 -23.65
C GLN A 265 18.53 -15.00 -23.74
N THR A 266 18.19 -15.64 -22.63
CA THR A 266 17.72 -17.04 -22.59
C THR A 266 16.35 -17.15 -23.27
N LEU A 267 15.44 -16.23 -22.97
CA LEU A 267 14.06 -16.22 -23.50
C LEU A 267 13.95 -15.74 -24.94
N TYR A 268 14.71 -14.71 -25.33
CA TYR A 268 14.57 -13.98 -26.59
C TYR A 268 15.78 -14.10 -27.53
N GLY A 269 16.72 -14.98 -27.21
CA GLY A 269 17.95 -15.19 -27.98
C GLY A 269 19.09 -14.24 -27.60
N THR A 270 20.31 -14.60 -27.97
CA THR A 270 21.52 -13.83 -27.64
C THR A 270 21.50 -12.47 -28.31
N ILE A 271 21.70 -11.39 -27.56
CA ILE A 271 21.70 -10.03 -28.13
C ILE A 271 23.00 -9.81 -28.92
N PRO A 272 22.94 -9.49 -30.23
CA PRO A 272 24.12 -9.40 -31.08
C PRO A 272 25.06 -8.24 -30.74
N LYS A 273 24.51 -7.08 -30.36
CA LYS A 273 25.27 -5.85 -30.11
C LYS A 273 24.96 -5.30 -28.74
N ILE A 274 26.00 -5.08 -27.93
CA ILE A 274 25.86 -4.46 -26.60
C ILE A 274 26.80 -3.26 -26.50
N TYR A 275 26.24 -2.09 -26.28
CA TYR A 275 26.97 -0.85 -26.05
C TYR A 275 26.80 -0.42 -24.60
N ALA A 276 27.87 0.07 -23.97
CA ALA A 276 27.84 0.49 -22.58
C ALA A 276 28.54 1.84 -22.41
N LYS A 277 27.89 2.78 -21.74
CA LYS A 277 28.45 4.08 -21.35
C LYS A 277 28.37 4.25 -19.84
N GLY A 278 29.54 4.52 -19.25
CA GLY A 278 29.75 4.72 -17.81
C GLY A 278 30.32 3.52 -17.06
N LYS A 279 30.75 3.74 -15.82
CA LYS A 279 31.50 2.76 -15.03
C LYS A 279 30.61 1.58 -14.62
N MET A 280 29.40 1.87 -14.14
CA MET A 280 28.45 0.85 -13.69
C MET A 280 27.94 0.00 -14.86
N SER A 281 27.65 0.63 -16.01
CA SER A 281 27.29 -0.08 -17.24
C SER A 281 28.39 -1.03 -17.71
N LYS A 282 29.65 -0.62 -17.60
CA LYS A 282 30.78 -1.50 -17.92
C LYS A 282 30.86 -2.69 -16.96
N HIS A 283 30.63 -2.50 -15.66
CA HIS A 283 30.57 -3.61 -14.70
C HIS A 283 29.48 -4.63 -15.05
N VAL A 284 28.28 -4.15 -15.44
CA VAL A 284 27.20 -5.03 -15.89
C VAL A 284 27.63 -5.84 -17.12
N LEU A 285 28.23 -5.18 -18.12
CA LEU A 285 28.72 -5.84 -19.33
C LEU A 285 29.78 -6.91 -19.02
N ASP A 286 30.75 -6.59 -18.16
CA ASP A 286 31.81 -7.52 -17.75
C ASP A 286 31.21 -8.76 -17.05
N MET A 287 30.20 -8.57 -16.20
CA MET A 287 29.46 -9.68 -15.55
C MET A 287 28.68 -10.52 -16.56
N MET A 288 27.99 -9.92 -17.52
CA MET A 288 27.28 -10.64 -18.59
C MET A 288 28.26 -11.48 -19.43
N MET A 289 29.39 -10.89 -19.84
CA MET A 289 30.42 -11.59 -20.61
C MET A 289 31.01 -12.75 -19.84
N ARG A 290 31.27 -12.58 -18.54
CA ARG A 290 31.73 -13.66 -17.66
C ARG A 290 30.70 -14.78 -17.55
N LYS A 291 29.44 -14.46 -17.28
CA LYS A 291 28.34 -15.44 -17.19
C LYS A 291 28.15 -16.22 -18.48
N LYS A 292 28.27 -15.55 -19.64
CA LYS A 292 28.22 -16.20 -20.95
C LYS A 292 29.37 -17.20 -21.14
N ARG A 293 30.59 -16.88 -20.69
CA ARG A 293 31.73 -17.82 -20.72
C ARG A 293 31.56 -19.00 -19.76
N GLU A 294 30.93 -18.77 -18.61
CA GLU A 294 30.63 -19.84 -17.64
C GLU A 294 29.50 -20.77 -18.15
N ALA A 295 28.61 -20.28 -19.00
CA ALA A 295 27.50 -21.03 -19.60
C ALA A 295 27.86 -21.76 -20.91
N ALA A 296 29.16 -21.93 -21.21
CA ALA A 296 29.70 -22.31 -22.53
C ALA A 296 29.20 -23.63 -23.17
N ASP A 297 28.34 -24.41 -22.49
CA ASP A 297 27.81 -25.69 -22.99
C ASP A 297 26.32 -25.64 -23.37
N THR A 298 25.63 -24.51 -23.22
CA THR A 298 24.20 -24.38 -23.57
C THR A 298 24.03 -23.41 -24.73
N GLU A 299 24.11 -23.90 -25.96
CA GLU A 299 23.76 -23.08 -27.13
C GLU A 299 22.29 -22.72 -27.07
N ASN A 300 22.00 -21.42 -27.07
CA ASN A 300 20.62 -20.96 -27.06
C ASN A 300 20.05 -21.10 -28.47
N GLN A 301 19.08 -22.01 -28.64
CA GLN A 301 18.48 -22.33 -29.95
C GLN A 301 17.50 -21.25 -30.44
N VAL A 302 17.24 -20.23 -29.62
CA VAL A 302 16.32 -19.13 -29.95
C VAL A 302 17.03 -18.09 -30.81
N SER A 303 16.44 -17.78 -31.96
CA SER A 303 16.91 -16.69 -32.82
C SER A 303 16.78 -15.35 -32.10
N PRO A 304 17.79 -14.46 -32.16
CA PRO A 304 17.73 -13.15 -31.51
C PRO A 304 16.52 -12.33 -31.96
N GLN A 305 15.71 -11.86 -31.01
CA GLN A 305 14.61 -10.92 -31.25
C GLN A 305 14.98 -9.47 -30.90
N ILE A 306 16.06 -9.27 -30.15
CA ILE A 306 16.57 -7.98 -29.73
C ILE A 306 17.86 -7.69 -30.50
N ASP A 307 17.86 -6.65 -31.33
CA ASP A 307 19.00 -6.32 -32.19
C ASP A 307 20.18 -5.73 -31.42
N THR A 308 19.90 -4.89 -30.43
CA THR A 308 20.92 -4.10 -29.73
C THR A 308 20.49 -3.77 -28.31
N LEU A 309 21.41 -3.88 -27.36
CA LEU A 309 21.26 -3.44 -25.98
C LEU A 309 22.18 -2.24 -25.72
N LEU A 310 21.61 -1.18 -25.16
CA LEU A 310 22.36 0.00 -24.71
C LEU A 310 22.28 0.10 -23.18
N LEU A 311 23.44 0.07 -22.53
CA LEU A 311 23.58 0.22 -21.08
C LEU A 311 24.08 1.64 -20.77
N ILE A 312 23.24 2.44 -20.12
CA ILE A 312 23.56 3.82 -19.73
C ILE A 312 23.61 3.90 -18.20
N ASP A 313 24.74 4.38 -17.71
CA ASP A 313 25.00 4.64 -16.29
C ASP A 313 24.37 6.00 -15.94
N ARG A 314 23.53 6.06 -14.90
CA ARG A 314 22.84 7.32 -14.51
C ARG A 314 23.83 8.45 -14.23
N ASN A 315 25.03 8.14 -13.73
CA ASN A 315 26.06 9.15 -13.45
C ASN A 315 26.68 9.77 -14.71
N VAL A 316 26.35 9.28 -15.91
CA VAL A 316 26.71 9.93 -17.18
C VAL A 316 25.88 11.20 -17.40
N ASP A 317 24.69 11.26 -16.79
CA ASP A 317 23.79 12.40 -16.87
C ASP A 317 23.10 12.55 -15.50
N LEU A 318 23.68 13.33 -14.60
CA LEU A 318 23.02 13.64 -13.31
C LEU A 318 22.04 14.81 -13.43
N LEU A 319 22.03 15.54 -14.55
CA LEU A 319 21.24 16.76 -14.68
C LEU A 319 19.77 16.45 -14.97
N THR A 320 19.48 15.52 -15.89
CA THR A 320 18.09 15.22 -16.27
C THR A 320 17.16 14.90 -15.08
N PRO A 321 17.56 14.09 -14.07
CA PRO A 321 16.69 13.81 -12.92
C PRO A 321 16.56 14.97 -11.91
N LEU A 322 17.40 16.01 -12.03
CA LEU A 322 17.33 17.19 -11.15
C LEU A 322 16.37 18.25 -11.67
N PHE A 323 16.06 18.24 -12.97
CA PHE A 323 15.12 19.18 -13.56
C PHE A 323 13.68 18.74 -13.30
N THR A 324 12.82 19.71 -13.00
CA THR A 324 11.39 19.46 -12.83
C THR A 324 10.82 18.92 -14.13
N GLN A 325 10.23 17.72 -14.08
CA GLN A 325 9.63 17.11 -15.27
C GLN A 325 8.38 17.87 -15.71
N LEU A 326 8.22 18.08 -17.03
CA LEU A 326 7.11 18.88 -17.62
C LEU A 326 6.18 18.09 -18.54
N THR A 327 6.33 16.76 -18.60
CA THR A 327 5.33 15.88 -19.21
C THR A 327 4.15 15.68 -18.26
N TYR A 328 3.02 15.16 -18.77
CA TYR A 328 1.87 14.89 -17.91
C TYR A 328 2.17 13.86 -16.82
N GLU A 329 2.77 12.73 -17.18
CA GLU A 329 3.16 11.71 -16.22
C GLU A 329 4.28 12.19 -15.29
N GLY A 330 5.25 12.93 -15.83
CA GLY A 330 6.33 13.53 -15.04
C GLY A 330 5.80 14.47 -13.95
N LEU A 331 4.86 15.37 -14.28
CA LEU A 331 4.26 16.25 -13.27
C LEU A 331 3.37 15.50 -12.26
N ILE A 332 2.78 14.36 -12.65
CA ILE A 332 2.09 13.51 -11.67
C ILE A 332 3.10 12.93 -10.68
N ASP A 333 4.24 12.45 -11.17
CA ASP A 333 5.30 11.88 -10.34
C ASP A 333 5.92 12.92 -9.39
N GLU A 334 6.27 14.10 -9.90
CA GLU A 334 6.84 15.20 -9.10
C GLU A 334 5.91 15.66 -7.96
N LEU A 335 4.61 15.76 -8.24
CA LEU A 335 3.65 16.37 -7.30
C LEU A 335 2.95 15.36 -6.39
N TYR A 336 2.82 14.10 -6.83
CA TYR A 336 2.02 13.08 -6.14
C TYR A 336 2.74 11.75 -5.92
N GLY A 337 3.86 11.51 -6.60
CA GLY A 337 4.61 10.25 -6.56
C GLY A 337 3.88 9.09 -7.25
N ILE A 338 4.51 8.51 -8.27
CA ILE A 338 4.05 7.28 -8.90
C ILE A 338 4.85 6.12 -8.33
N HIS A 339 4.15 5.21 -7.64
CA HIS A 339 4.77 4.00 -7.11
C HIS A 339 4.02 2.78 -7.65
N HIS A 340 4.75 1.87 -8.31
CA HIS A 340 4.17 0.65 -8.87
C HIS A 340 2.95 0.95 -9.77
N THR A 341 3.15 1.84 -10.74
CA THR A 341 2.11 2.32 -11.69
C THR A 341 0.87 2.92 -11.01
N THR A 342 0.98 3.42 -9.78
CA THR A 342 -0.16 3.93 -9.01
C THR A 342 0.20 5.25 -8.34
N ALA A 343 -0.70 6.24 -8.43
CA ALA A 343 -0.62 7.49 -7.68
C ALA A 343 -1.84 7.69 -6.78
N LYS A 344 -1.67 8.47 -5.71
CA LYS A 344 -2.71 8.76 -4.71
C LYS A 344 -3.09 10.23 -4.77
N PHE A 345 -4.39 10.49 -4.87
CA PHE A 345 -4.93 11.84 -5.01
C PHE A 345 -6.00 12.15 -3.94
N PRO A 346 -6.24 13.42 -3.60
CA PRO A 346 -7.34 13.80 -2.69
C PRO A 346 -8.71 13.36 -3.22
N SER A 347 -9.45 12.60 -2.42
CA SER A 347 -10.74 12.00 -2.79
C SER A 347 -11.82 13.04 -3.13
N GLU A 348 -11.76 14.20 -2.48
CA GLU A 348 -12.78 15.25 -2.51
C GLU A 348 -12.85 15.93 -3.88
N ARG A 349 -11.78 15.82 -4.68
CA ARG A 349 -11.62 16.46 -5.99
C ARG A 349 -12.30 15.68 -7.11
N PHE A 350 -12.56 14.39 -6.91
CA PHE A 350 -13.16 13.56 -7.94
C PHE A 350 -14.69 13.58 -7.81
N PRO A 351 -15.43 13.62 -8.93
CA PRO A 351 -16.89 13.60 -8.90
C PRO A 351 -17.37 12.35 -8.18
N GLN A 352 -18.23 12.56 -7.18
CA GLN A 352 -18.94 11.47 -6.52
C GLN A 352 -19.80 10.79 -7.59
N THR A 353 -19.63 9.48 -7.79
CA THR A 353 -20.67 8.70 -8.43
C THR A 353 -21.90 8.77 -7.52
N GLU A 354 -22.86 9.64 -7.86
CA GLU A 354 -24.20 9.61 -7.28
C GLU A 354 -24.86 8.28 -7.64
N GLU A 355 -24.52 7.22 -6.91
CA GLU A 355 -25.42 6.08 -6.81
C GLU A 355 -26.52 6.48 -5.83
N LYS A 356 -27.63 7.01 -6.38
CA LYS A 356 -28.87 7.15 -5.64
C LYS A 356 -29.35 5.76 -5.21
N GLY A 357 -28.93 5.35 -4.02
CA GLY A 357 -29.60 4.26 -3.31
C GLY A 357 -31.08 4.62 -3.09
N PRO A 358 -31.98 3.62 -3.02
CA PRO A 358 -33.38 3.86 -2.70
C PRO A 358 -33.46 4.42 -1.27
N GLY A 359 -33.64 5.73 -1.12
CA GLY A 359 -33.80 6.35 0.20
C GLY A 359 -33.42 7.83 0.38
N GLY A 360 -32.74 8.47 -0.58
CA GLY A 360 -32.61 9.94 -0.60
C GLY A 360 -31.86 10.61 0.56
N LEU A 361 -31.03 9.89 1.32
CA LEU A 361 -30.19 10.48 2.36
C LEU A 361 -28.78 10.78 1.83
N GLN A 362 -28.37 12.06 1.92
CA GLN A 362 -27.03 12.53 1.61
C GLN A 362 -25.99 11.90 2.56
N GLN A 363 -24.98 11.24 1.99
CA GLN A 363 -23.87 10.63 2.72
C GLN A 363 -22.72 11.62 2.96
N GLN A 364 -22.07 11.51 4.12
CA GLN A 364 -20.78 12.15 4.41
C GLN A 364 -19.62 11.38 3.77
N GLN A 365 -18.60 12.13 3.33
CA GLN A 365 -17.46 11.72 2.49
C GLN A 365 -16.60 10.56 3.06
N PRO A 366 -15.96 9.74 2.19
CA PRO A 366 -14.89 8.83 2.58
C PRO A 366 -13.60 9.61 2.89
N SER A 367 -12.89 9.26 3.97
CA SER A 367 -11.77 10.02 4.53
C SER A 367 -10.37 9.57 4.06
N GLY A 368 -10.21 9.11 2.81
CA GLY A 368 -8.94 8.54 2.34
C GLY A 368 -8.64 8.80 0.86
N PRO A 369 -7.35 8.89 0.48
CA PRO A 369 -6.96 9.30 -0.87
C PRO A 369 -7.40 8.29 -1.93
N LYS A 370 -7.89 8.80 -3.07
CA LYS A 370 -8.24 8.02 -4.26
C LYS A 370 -6.97 7.48 -4.90
N LYS A 371 -6.88 6.15 -5.05
CA LYS A 371 -5.82 5.49 -5.83
C LYS A 371 -6.21 5.46 -7.30
N VAL A 372 -5.29 5.83 -8.18
CA VAL A 372 -5.46 5.76 -9.64
C VAL A 372 -4.30 4.95 -10.21
N VAL A 373 -4.63 3.96 -11.04
CA VAL A 373 -3.65 3.17 -11.79
C VAL A 373 -3.30 3.92 -13.07
N LEU A 374 -2.01 4.06 -13.35
CA LEU A 374 -1.43 4.86 -14.43
C LEU A 374 -0.54 3.94 -15.28
N ASN A 375 -1.10 3.36 -16.34
CA ASN A 375 -0.39 2.55 -17.33
C ASN A 375 -1.16 2.54 -18.66
N SER A 376 -0.59 1.93 -19.70
CA SER A 376 -1.18 1.90 -21.05
C SER A 376 -2.54 1.20 -21.17
N SER A 377 -3.04 0.52 -20.13
CA SER A 377 -4.38 -0.08 -20.16
C SER A 377 -5.51 0.96 -20.22
N ASP A 378 -5.23 2.20 -19.80
CA ASP A 378 -6.07 3.35 -20.06
C ASP A 378 -5.63 4.05 -21.36
N GLU A 379 -6.44 3.90 -22.42
CA GLU A 379 -6.18 4.49 -23.75
C GLU A 379 -5.99 6.01 -23.69
N LEU A 380 -6.74 6.71 -22.82
CA LEU A 380 -6.59 8.16 -22.70
C LEU A 380 -5.28 8.51 -22.03
N PHE A 381 -4.91 7.79 -20.96
CA PHE A 381 -3.64 8.03 -20.28
C PHE A 381 -2.45 7.77 -21.22
N TYR A 382 -2.49 6.65 -21.95
CA TYR A 382 -1.49 6.31 -22.98
C TYR A 382 -1.31 7.45 -24.00
N ASP A 383 -2.39 8.08 -24.45
CA ASP A 383 -2.34 9.18 -25.42
C ASP A 383 -1.73 10.49 -24.88
N ILE A 384 -1.76 10.70 -23.55
CA ILE A 384 -1.43 12.00 -22.95
C ILE A 384 -0.22 11.98 -22.01
N ARG A 385 0.20 10.81 -21.50
CA ARG A 385 1.26 10.67 -20.48
C ARG A 385 2.59 11.32 -20.89
N ASP A 386 2.97 11.14 -22.16
CA ASP A 386 4.24 11.61 -22.72
C ASP A 386 4.16 13.03 -23.29
N LEU A 387 2.98 13.65 -23.30
CA LEU A 387 2.82 15.01 -23.81
C LEU A 387 3.36 16.02 -22.82
N ASN A 388 3.98 17.09 -23.33
CA ASN A 388 4.21 18.28 -22.53
C ASN A 388 2.86 18.78 -21.95
N PHE A 389 2.85 19.14 -20.67
CA PHE A 389 1.62 19.46 -19.96
C PHE A 389 0.79 20.56 -20.62
N SER A 390 1.43 21.52 -21.31
CA SER A 390 0.74 22.58 -22.06
C SER A 390 -0.18 22.06 -23.16
N ALA A 391 0.07 20.88 -23.73
CA ALA A 391 -0.72 20.28 -24.80
C ALA A 391 -1.89 19.41 -24.27
N VAL A 392 -1.84 18.98 -23.01
CA VAL A 392 -2.79 18.02 -22.42
C VAL A 392 -4.22 18.56 -22.46
N GLY A 393 -4.43 19.84 -22.13
CA GLY A 393 -5.77 20.45 -22.12
C GLY A 393 -6.47 20.41 -23.49
N ILE A 394 -5.72 20.54 -24.58
CA ILE A 394 -6.24 20.44 -25.95
C ILE A 394 -6.69 19.01 -26.24
N HIS A 395 -5.89 18.01 -25.84
CA HIS A 395 -6.20 16.60 -26.01
C HIS A 395 -7.43 16.17 -25.21
N LEU A 396 -7.51 16.57 -23.93
CA LEU A 396 -8.69 16.32 -23.09
C LEU A 396 -9.95 16.95 -23.68
N SER A 397 -9.88 18.19 -24.15
CA SER A 397 -11.00 18.87 -24.80
C SER A 397 -11.46 18.18 -26.09
N ARG A 398 -10.52 17.66 -26.90
CA ARG A 398 -10.82 16.90 -28.12
C ARG A 398 -11.48 15.57 -27.79
N ARG A 399 -10.95 14.81 -26.83
CA ARG A 399 -11.50 13.52 -26.37
C ARG A 399 -12.89 13.72 -25.73
N ALA A 400 -13.11 14.81 -24.99
CA ALA A 400 -14.43 15.19 -24.48
C ALA A 400 -15.46 15.37 -25.59
N LYS A 401 -15.13 16.12 -26.65
CA LYS A 401 -16.02 16.31 -27.82
C LYS A 401 -16.32 14.98 -28.53
N GLN A 402 -15.33 14.10 -28.68
CA GLN A 402 -15.50 12.79 -29.30
C GLN A 402 -16.42 11.88 -28.48
N ILE A 403 -16.21 11.83 -27.15
CA ILE A 403 -17.05 11.04 -26.24
C ILE A 403 -18.49 11.59 -26.25
N SER A 404 -18.68 12.90 -26.14
CA SER A 404 -20.02 13.52 -26.21
C SER A 404 -20.72 13.21 -27.54
N ALA A 405 -20.03 13.36 -28.68
CA ALA A 405 -20.59 13.02 -29.99
C ALA A 405 -20.94 11.53 -30.10
N ALA A 406 -20.11 10.63 -29.55
CA ALA A 406 -20.40 9.19 -29.51
C ALA A 406 -21.64 8.89 -28.65
N PHE A 407 -21.80 9.56 -27.51
CA PHE A 407 -22.99 9.45 -26.67
C PHE A 407 -24.25 10.03 -27.33
N GLU A 408 -24.16 11.14 -28.08
CA GLU A 408 -25.28 11.76 -28.79
C GLU A 408 -25.74 10.94 -30.00
N LEU A 409 -24.78 10.47 -30.81
CA LEU A 409 -25.06 9.58 -31.94
C LEU A 409 -25.70 8.27 -31.47
N CYS A 410 -25.37 7.84 -30.25
CA CYS A 410 -25.97 6.71 -29.57
C CYS A 410 -27.29 7.02 -28.84
N SER A 411 -27.49 8.22 -28.26
CA SER A 411 -28.75 8.59 -27.57
C SER A 411 -29.88 8.84 -28.58
N GLY A 412 -29.54 9.18 -29.83
CA GLY A 412 -30.44 9.07 -30.97
C GLY A 412 -30.96 7.65 -31.25
N PHE A 413 -30.46 6.60 -30.56
CA PHE A 413 -31.03 5.25 -30.54
C PHE A 413 -31.97 4.97 -29.35
N SER A 414 -31.96 5.80 -28.30
CA SER A 414 -32.86 5.66 -27.14
C SER A 414 -34.05 6.62 -27.17
N PHE A 415 -34.06 7.60 -28.08
CA PHE A 415 -35.12 8.61 -28.21
C PHE A 415 -36.31 8.15 -29.08
N SER A 416 -36.61 6.85 -29.09
CA SER A 416 -37.71 6.24 -29.84
C SER A 416 -38.73 5.54 -28.92
N MET A 417 -38.90 6.01 -27.69
CA MET A 417 -40.05 5.62 -26.85
C MET A 417 -41.07 6.75 -26.70
N ASP A 418 -40.63 8.01 -26.61
CA ASP A 418 -41.55 9.14 -26.36
C ASP A 418 -42.08 9.84 -27.63
N ILE A 419 -41.50 9.55 -28.81
CA ILE A 419 -41.96 10.07 -30.12
C ILE A 419 -42.56 8.93 -30.95
N LEU A 420 -43.52 8.20 -30.38
CA LEU A 420 -44.36 7.26 -31.14
C LEU A 420 -45.84 7.66 -31.16
N LEU A 421 -46.20 8.81 -30.57
CA LEU A 421 -47.57 9.30 -30.65
C LEU A 421 -47.83 10.26 -31.81
N HIS A 422 -46.83 10.93 -32.39
CA HIS A 422 -47.09 11.88 -33.48
C HIS A 422 -45.99 11.85 -34.56
N GLN A 423 -46.42 11.41 -35.74
CA GLN A 423 -45.82 11.53 -37.08
C GLN A 423 -44.89 10.41 -37.59
N GLU A 424 -45.28 9.98 -38.79
CA GLU A 424 -44.68 8.97 -39.64
C GLU A 424 -43.37 9.45 -40.29
N HIS A 425 -42.51 8.45 -40.56
CA HIS A 425 -41.41 8.37 -41.54
C HIS A 425 -39.93 8.49 -41.10
N LYS A 426 -39.25 7.35 -41.35
CA LYS A 426 -37.88 7.13 -41.90
C LYS A 426 -36.71 6.89 -40.93
N SER A 427 -36.73 5.73 -40.27
CA SER A 427 -35.74 4.64 -40.44
C SER A 427 -35.86 3.67 -39.24
N ALA A 428 -36.52 2.54 -39.46
CA ALA A 428 -36.59 1.49 -38.44
C ALA A 428 -35.18 0.89 -38.27
N LYS A 429 -34.55 1.18 -37.13
CA LYS A 429 -33.22 0.68 -36.75
C LYS A 429 -33.29 -0.81 -36.45
N THR A 430 -32.32 -1.58 -36.92
CA THR A 430 -32.37 -3.05 -36.90
C THR A 430 -31.99 -3.61 -35.51
N VAL A 431 -32.51 -4.80 -35.16
CA VAL A 431 -32.12 -5.51 -33.91
C VAL A 431 -30.61 -5.75 -33.81
N GLY A 432 -29.92 -5.86 -34.96
CA GLY A 432 -28.46 -5.96 -35.02
C GLY A 432 -27.74 -4.70 -34.51
N GLU A 433 -28.23 -3.51 -34.85
CA GLU A 433 -27.67 -2.23 -34.41
C GLU A 433 -27.88 -2.01 -32.90
N MET A 434 -29.04 -2.41 -32.36
CA MET A 434 -29.31 -2.36 -30.91
C MET A 434 -28.39 -3.32 -30.12
N LYS A 435 -28.10 -4.51 -30.66
CA LYS A 435 -27.17 -5.46 -30.03
C LYS A 435 -25.73 -4.91 -30.02
N GLN A 436 -25.30 -4.28 -31.12
CA GLN A 436 -23.99 -3.60 -31.19
C GLN A 436 -23.90 -2.41 -30.22
N TYR A 437 -25.00 -1.70 -29.99
CA TYR A 437 -25.06 -0.59 -29.04
C TYR A 437 -24.86 -1.05 -27.59
N VAL A 438 -25.64 -2.04 -27.13
CA VAL A 438 -25.54 -2.58 -25.75
C VAL A 438 -24.12 -3.08 -25.45
N GLN A 439 -23.44 -3.64 -26.45
CA GLN A 439 -22.06 -4.10 -26.32
C GLN A 439 -21.03 -2.96 -26.15
N ARG A 440 -21.31 -1.74 -26.64
CA ARG A 440 -20.37 -0.60 -26.59
C ARG A 440 -20.55 0.30 -25.36
N ILE A 441 -21.68 0.23 -24.66
CA ILE A 441 -21.96 1.05 -23.47
C ILE A 441 -20.85 0.97 -22.39
N PRO A 442 -20.37 -0.23 -21.99
CA PRO A 442 -19.36 -0.33 -20.94
C PRO A 442 -18.03 0.31 -21.33
N PHE A 443 -17.68 0.30 -22.62
CA PHE A 443 -16.48 0.95 -23.14
C PHE A 443 -16.62 2.48 -23.08
N MET A 444 -17.76 3.02 -23.53
CA MET A 444 -18.01 4.47 -23.49
C MET A 444 -18.11 5.01 -22.06
N GLN A 445 -18.68 4.23 -21.13
CA GLN A 445 -18.71 4.58 -19.71
C GLN A 445 -17.31 4.60 -19.09
N ARG A 446 -16.45 3.62 -19.41
CA ARG A 446 -15.05 3.60 -18.99
C ARG A 446 -14.27 4.80 -19.55
N ALA A 447 -14.41 5.09 -20.84
CA ALA A 447 -13.78 6.25 -21.48
C ALA A 447 -14.22 7.58 -20.84
N LYS A 448 -15.51 7.71 -20.49
CA LYS A 448 -16.03 8.89 -19.78
C LYS A 448 -15.46 9.00 -18.35
N ALA A 449 -15.33 7.89 -17.63
CA ALA A 449 -14.76 7.87 -16.28
C ALA A 449 -13.26 8.18 -16.28
N SER A 450 -12.53 7.65 -17.26
CA SER A 450 -11.11 7.98 -17.51
C SER A 450 -10.95 9.47 -17.82
N LEU A 451 -11.73 10.02 -18.76
CA LEU A 451 -11.72 11.45 -19.08
C LEU A 451 -11.99 12.31 -17.85
N ALA A 452 -12.99 11.97 -17.03
CA ALA A 452 -13.28 12.72 -15.81
C ALA A 452 -12.10 12.67 -14.83
N THR A 453 -11.48 11.50 -14.65
CA THR A 453 -10.32 11.31 -13.78
C THR A 453 -9.12 12.16 -14.24
N HIS A 454 -8.75 12.08 -15.52
CA HIS A 454 -7.62 12.84 -16.05
C HIS A 454 -7.87 14.34 -16.18
N THR A 455 -9.13 14.76 -16.37
CA THR A 455 -9.51 16.18 -16.29
C THR A 455 -9.29 16.71 -14.89
N THR A 456 -9.77 16.01 -13.86
CA THR A 456 -9.54 16.38 -12.46
C THR A 456 -8.05 16.42 -12.11
N ILE A 457 -7.26 15.43 -12.54
CA ILE A 457 -5.80 15.41 -12.31
C ILE A 457 -5.13 16.60 -13.00
N ALA A 458 -5.48 16.90 -14.26
CA ALA A 458 -4.91 18.04 -14.97
C ALA A 458 -5.26 19.38 -14.31
N GLU A 459 -6.46 19.54 -13.77
CA GLU A 459 -6.84 20.73 -12.99
C GLU A 459 -5.98 20.87 -11.72
N MET A 460 -5.77 19.78 -10.99
CA MET A 460 -4.95 19.79 -9.78
C MET A 460 -3.47 20.09 -10.08
N ILE A 461 -2.90 19.53 -11.16
CA ILE A 461 -1.54 19.87 -11.59
C ILE A 461 -1.49 21.35 -11.96
N LYS A 462 -2.49 21.84 -12.72
CA LYS A 462 -2.53 23.23 -13.14
C LYS A 462 -2.51 24.21 -11.96
N GLU A 463 -3.27 23.93 -10.90
CA GLU A 463 -3.29 24.71 -9.66
C GLU A 463 -1.91 24.82 -8.98
N GLN A 464 -1.07 23.78 -9.11
CA GLN A 464 0.29 23.79 -8.56
C GLN A 464 1.31 24.43 -9.50
N THR A 465 1.06 24.42 -10.82
CA THR A 465 1.97 24.98 -11.84
C THR A 465 1.68 26.44 -12.23
N ASP A 466 0.48 26.95 -11.95
CA ASP A 466 0.08 28.33 -12.25
C ASP A 466 0.74 29.42 -11.36
N PRO A 467 1.05 29.18 -10.06
CA PRO A 467 1.69 30.18 -9.20
C PRO A 467 3.02 30.71 -9.74
N GLU A 468 3.34 31.96 -9.41
CA GLU A 468 4.58 32.64 -9.82
C GLU A 468 5.83 31.91 -9.32
N GLU A 469 5.79 31.36 -8.10
CA GLU A 469 6.89 30.59 -7.52
C GLU A 469 7.30 29.38 -8.39
N PHE A 470 6.33 28.64 -8.94
CA PHE A 470 6.63 27.52 -9.83
C PHE A 470 7.26 28.03 -11.13
N ARG A 471 6.76 29.14 -11.68
CA ARG A 471 7.31 29.73 -12.91
C ARG A 471 8.71 30.29 -12.72
N GLU A 472 8.98 30.95 -11.60
CA GLU A 472 10.32 31.42 -11.24
C GLU A 472 11.30 30.25 -11.09
N ARG A 473 10.89 29.17 -10.43
CA ARG A 473 11.69 27.94 -10.33
C ARG A 473 12.06 27.38 -11.69
N ILE A 474 11.07 27.21 -12.58
CA ILE A 474 11.32 26.74 -13.95
C ILE A 474 12.19 27.72 -14.74
N GLN A 475 12.03 29.04 -14.57
CA GLN A 475 12.89 30.05 -15.21
C GLN A 475 14.33 29.97 -14.72
N VAL A 476 14.55 29.71 -13.43
CA VAL A 476 15.89 29.47 -12.86
C VAL A 476 16.48 28.20 -13.45
N GLU A 477 15.72 27.10 -13.48
CA GLU A 477 16.16 25.83 -14.08
C GLU A 477 16.50 25.99 -15.57
N GLN A 478 15.68 26.70 -16.34
CA GLN A 478 15.93 26.98 -17.76
C GLN A 478 17.10 27.94 -17.98
N GLY A 479 17.26 28.94 -17.11
CA GLY A 479 18.39 29.87 -17.14
C GLY A 479 19.71 29.18 -16.81
N GLN A 480 19.72 28.29 -15.81
CA GLN A 480 20.85 27.42 -15.51
C GLN A 480 21.11 26.45 -16.66
N HIS A 481 20.08 25.84 -17.24
CA HIS A 481 20.21 24.96 -18.41
C HIS A 481 20.85 25.69 -19.61
N LEU A 482 20.54 26.97 -19.85
CA LEU A 482 21.20 27.77 -20.89
C LEU A 482 22.69 27.99 -20.62
N VAL A 483 23.06 28.26 -19.37
CA VAL A 483 24.48 28.37 -18.96
C VAL A 483 25.20 27.03 -19.10
N PHE A 484 24.54 25.92 -18.72
CA PHE A 484 25.09 24.57 -18.88
C PHE A 484 25.12 24.09 -20.35
N LEU A 485 24.17 24.51 -21.19
CA LEU A 485 24.11 24.18 -22.62
C LEU A 485 25.27 24.79 -23.41
N ASP A 486 25.71 26.01 -23.08
CA ASP A 486 26.91 26.61 -23.67
C ASP A 486 28.15 25.74 -23.40
N SER A 487 28.21 25.07 -22.23
CA SER A 487 29.24 24.07 -21.89
C SER A 487 28.98 22.69 -22.55
N PHE A 488 27.73 22.32 -22.83
CA PHE A 488 27.30 21.03 -23.42
C PHE A 488 27.28 20.99 -24.95
N GLN A 489 27.30 22.12 -25.66
CA GLN A 489 27.41 22.15 -27.13
C GLN A 489 28.72 21.49 -27.61
N PHE A 490 29.72 21.40 -26.72
CA PHE A 490 30.95 20.63 -26.87
C PHE A 490 30.75 19.09 -26.74
N MET A 491 29.75 18.63 -25.97
CA MET A 491 29.41 17.21 -25.81
C MET A 491 28.52 16.67 -26.93
N PHE A 492 27.52 17.41 -27.41
CA PHE A 492 26.70 16.95 -28.55
C PHE A 492 27.50 16.87 -29.85
N SER A 493 28.42 17.82 -30.08
CA SER A 493 29.38 17.74 -31.20
C SER A 493 30.37 16.57 -31.08
N SER A 494 30.51 16.00 -29.88
CA SER A 494 31.28 14.76 -29.63
C SER A 494 30.43 13.50 -29.82
N LEU A 495 29.10 13.56 -29.65
CA LEU A 495 28.19 12.43 -29.88
C LEU A 495 27.95 12.16 -31.38
N ASP A 496 27.81 13.22 -32.19
CA ASP A 496 27.74 13.11 -33.66
C ASP A 496 29.08 12.66 -34.26
N ARG A 497 30.23 13.04 -33.64
CA ARG A 497 31.56 12.51 -34.01
C ARG A 497 31.77 11.06 -33.57
N LEU A 498 31.17 10.63 -32.45
CA LEU A 498 31.25 9.26 -31.97
C LEU A 498 30.54 8.26 -32.90
N LEU A 499 29.57 8.74 -33.69
CA LEU A 499 28.86 7.95 -34.69
C LEU A 499 29.61 7.89 -36.04
N SER A 500 30.57 8.79 -36.31
CA SER A 500 31.28 8.83 -37.58
C SER A 500 32.69 8.26 -37.56
N ASP A 501 33.41 8.22 -36.43
CA ASP A 501 34.78 7.70 -36.39
C ASP A 501 35.12 6.98 -35.08
N LEU A 502 35.48 5.71 -35.17
CA LEU A 502 36.31 4.99 -34.19
C LEU A 502 37.59 4.58 -34.92
N PRO A 503 38.79 4.94 -34.42
CA PRO A 503 39.40 4.14 -33.35
C PRO A 503 40.28 4.91 -32.33
N ASP A 504 40.53 4.22 -31.21
CA ASP A 504 41.66 4.33 -30.26
C ASP A 504 41.89 5.58 -29.37
N VAL A 505 41.90 5.28 -28.06
CA VAL A 505 42.71 5.86 -26.96
C VAL A 505 42.33 7.24 -26.37
N ALA A 506 42.00 7.16 -25.06
CA ALA A 506 42.18 8.12 -23.94
C ALA A 506 41.70 9.58 -24.07
N LEU A 507 41.01 10.05 -23.02
CA LEU A 507 41.19 11.33 -22.29
C LEU A 507 40.01 11.45 -21.29
N SER A 508 40.28 11.35 -19.98
CA SER A 508 40.47 12.45 -19.01
C SER A 508 39.21 13.32 -18.79
N THR A 509 38.64 13.14 -17.59
CA THR A 509 38.01 14.18 -16.73
C THR A 509 37.24 15.30 -17.44
N LEU A 510 35.91 15.14 -17.49
CA LEU A 510 34.97 16.24 -17.46
C LEU A 510 34.45 16.33 -16.02
N ASN A 511 35.00 17.26 -15.24
CA ASN A 511 34.47 17.76 -13.98
C ASN A 511 35.33 18.97 -13.60
N ASP A 512 35.11 20.10 -14.25
CA ASP A 512 35.67 21.38 -13.80
C ASP A 512 34.66 22.50 -14.11
N GLU A 513 33.53 22.46 -13.42
CA GLU A 513 32.80 23.66 -13.00
C GLU A 513 32.39 23.45 -11.53
N HIS A 514 33.30 23.80 -10.62
CA HIS A 514 32.97 23.93 -9.20
C HIS A 514 32.15 25.22 -9.00
N ILE A 515 31.08 25.16 -8.21
CA ILE A 515 30.50 26.36 -7.60
C ILE A 515 31.64 27.06 -6.84
N PRO A 516 31.87 28.37 -7.03
CA PRO A 516 32.92 29.09 -6.30
C PRO A 516 32.81 28.84 -4.79
N ASP A 517 33.93 28.52 -4.13
CA ASP A 517 33.97 28.06 -2.73
C ASP A 517 33.19 28.97 -1.76
N GLU A 518 33.19 30.29 -2.02
CA GLU A 518 32.47 31.27 -1.20
C GLU A 518 30.94 31.16 -1.32
N GLN A 519 30.42 30.85 -2.52
CA GLN A 519 29.00 30.58 -2.76
C GLN A 519 28.59 29.21 -2.23
N TYR A 520 29.47 28.21 -2.34
CA TYR A 520 29.26 26.87 -1.78
C TYR A 520 29.19 26.92 -0.25
N GLU A 521 30.13 27.59 0.41
CA GLU A 521 30.12 27.80 1.86
C GLU A 521 28.89 28.59 2.32
N HIS A 522 28.49 29.62 1.56
CA HIS A 522 27.30 30.39 1.87
C HIS A 522 26.03 29.54 1.78
N ALA A 523 25.88 28.75 0.70
CA ALA A 523 24.78 27.82 0.54
C ALA A 523 24.74 26.76 1.67
N GLN A 524 25.89 26.19 2.02
CA GLN A 524 26.00 25.26 3.15
C GLN A 524 25.60 25.90 4.48
N LYS A 525 26.04 27.14 4.76
CA LYS A 525 25.68 27.87 5.99
C LYS A 525 24.18 28.18 6.05
N VAL A 526 23.56 28.54 4.93
CA VAL A 526 22.11 28.79 4.84
C VAL A 526 21.31 27.50 5.02
N LEU A 527 21.75 26.38 4.43
CA LEU A 527 21.12 25.07 4.61
C LEU A 527 21.23 24.60 6.06
N MET A 528 22.41 24.69 6.67
CA MET A 528 22.65 24.26 8.06
C MET A 528 21.97 25.14 9.11
N ALA A 529 21.63 26.39 8.78
CA ALA A 529 20.90 27.30 9.67
C ALA A 529 19.38 27.08 9.67
N ASN A 530 18.86 26.35 8.69
CA ASN A 530 17.42 26.08 8.51
C ASN A 530 17.03 24.62 8.80
N ILE A 531 18.00 23.78 9.19
CA ILE A 531 17.81 22.45 9.80
C ILE A 531 17.87 22.62 11.32
#